data_AF-A0A481YEA2-F1
#
_entry.id   AF-A0A481YEA2-F1
#
_cell.length_a   1.000
_cell.length_b   1.000
_cell.length_c   1.000
_cell.angle_alpha   90.00
_cell.angle_beta   90.00
_cell.angle_gamma   90.00
#
_symmetry.space_group_name_H-M   'P 1'
#
loop_
_entity.id
_entity.type
_entity.pdbx_description
1 polymer ?
#
loop_
_entity_poly.entity_id
_entity_poly.type
_entity_poly.pdbx_seq_one_letter_code
_entity_poly.pdbx_strand_id
1 'polypeptide(L)'
;IKNNNDRIEFAKNKHLNLDYTYRTMKQDYMREIENAKSENKALFHQRDEYLQSLRDLRFKLGNLIETTAVNNNRFKAANVLNGTSVVIARDDYFNIMFVYSLLLLSVCLDIFLAMVFCIIQNAYHKFYEKKLLLLGGVTGVSNSSFKQKIRSRRLISSLGSKKASKSIEESLEFVTSNLEADKRTIKSISKIRKDTNLSHYRIRKYLADLMERGLIIKKKQRLILNVDAPLK
;
A
#
# COMPACT_ATOMS: atom_id res chain seq x y z
N ILE A 1 1.12 57.12 68.21
CA ILE A 1 0.13 56.13 67.72
C ILE A 1 0.75 54.75 67.54
N LYS A 2 1.80 54.58 66.72
CA LYS A 2 2.50 53.29 66.50
C LYS A 2 2.93 52.57 67.79
N ASN A 3 3.61 53.28 68.69
CA ASN A 3 4.05 52.73 70.00
C ASN A 3 2.90 52.21 70.88
N ASN A 4 1.71 52.81 70.79
CA ASN A 4 0.56 52.33 71.57
C ASN A 4 -0.04 51.07 70.95
N ASN A 5 -0.08 50.98 69.62
CA ASN A 5 -0.53 49.77 68.92
C ASN A 5 0.40 48.59 69.21
N ASP A 6 1.72 48.81 69.19
CA ASP A 6 2.71 47.77 69.49
C ASP A 6 2.54 47.24 70.93
N ARG A 7 2.27 48.13 71.90
CA ARG A 7 1.99 47.75 73.29
C ARG A 7 0.68 46.99 73.47
N ILE A 8 -0.36 47.36 72.72
CA ILE A 8 -1.65 46.66 72.72
C ILE A 8 -1.50 45.26 72.13
N GLU A 9 -0.78 45.12 71.03
CA GLU A 9 -0.51 43.83 70.40
C GLU A 9 0.33 42.92 71.30
N PHE A 10 1.35 43.47 71.96
CA PHE A 10 2.15 42.74 72.95
C PHE A 10 1.29 42.23 74.13
N ALA A 11 0.42 43.08 74.68
CA ALA A 11 -0.49 42.69 75.76
C ALA A 11 -1.49 41.62 75.31
N LYS A 12 -2.03 41.74 74.09
CA LYS A 12 -2.94 40.75 73.49
C LYS A 12 -2.26 39.40 73.30
N ASN A 13 -1.03 39.38 72.78
CA ASN A 13 -0.23 38.16 72.63
C ASN A 13 0.12 37.53 73.99
N LYS A 14 0.37 38.35 75.02
CA LYS A 14 0.60 37.87 76.39
C LYS A 14 -0.67 37.21 76.98
N HIS A 15 -1.84 37.80 76.76
CA HIS A 15 -3.12 37.24 77.19
C HIS A 15 -3.43 35.91 76.47
N LEU A 16 -3.22 35.85 75.15
CA LEU A 16 -3.40 34.62 74.36
C LEU A 16 -2.46 33.50 74.85
N ASN A 17 -1.21 33.81 75.20
CA ASN A 17 -0.28 32.82 75.75
C ASN A 17 -0.66 32.31 77.16
N LEU A 18 -1.52 33.02 77.90
CA LEU A 18 -2.04 32.60 79.21
C LEU A 18 -3.28 31.70 79.09
N ASP A 19 -3.99 31.76 77.95
CA ASP A 19 -5.12 30.88 77.67
C ASP A 19 -4.63 29.45 77.38
N TYR A 20 -5.06 28.51 78.23
CA TYR A 20 -4.68 27.12 78.16
C TYR A 20 -5.04 26.49 76.81
N THR A 21 -6.24 26.76 76.30
CA THR A 21 -6.74 26.19 75.03
C THR A 21 -5.94 26.69 73.84
N TYR A 22 -5.59 27.99 73.83
CA TYR A 22 -4.74 28.55 72.78
C TYR A 22 -3.33 27.95 72.81
N ARG A 23 -2.76 27.77 74.01
CA ARG A 23 -1.43 27.18 74.18
C ARG A 23 -1.39 25.71 73.71
N THR A 24 -2.38 24.91 74.04
CA THR A 24 -2.45 23.50 73.62
C THR A 24 -2.63 23.39 72.10
N MET A 25 -3.58 24.13 71.51
CA MET A 25 -3.78 24.14 70.06
C MET A 25 -2.52 24.58 69.32
N LYS A 26 -1.84 25.62 69.80
CA LYS A 26 -0.57 26.07 69.20
C LYS A 26 0.50 24.99 69.24
N GLN A 27 0.60 24.23 70.33
CA GLN A 27 1.55 23.12 70.44
C GLN A 27 1.19 21.95 69.52
N ASP A 28 -0.09 21.63 69.41
CA ASP A 28 -0.57 20.56 68.52
C ASP A 28 -0.32 20.90 67.05
N TYR A 29 -0.62 22.14 66.63
CA TYR A 29 -0.30 22.60 65.27
C TYR A 29 1.21 22.59 65.00
N MET A 30 2.04 23.00 65.96
CA MET A 30 3.49 22.93 65.80
C MET A 30 3.97 21.48 65.63
N ARG A 31 3.41 20.54 66.40
CA ARG A 31 3.72 19.11 66.26
C ARG A 31 3.26 18.56 64.92
N GLU A 32 2.09 18.93 64.45
CA GLU A 32 1.57 18.50 63.14
C GLU A 32 2.44 19.04 61.99
N ILE A 33 2.88 20.30 62.08
CA ILE A 33 3.81 20.89 61.12
C ILE A 33 5.16 20.17 61.14
N GLU A 34 5.70 19.82 62.31
CA GLU A 34 6.94 19.06 62.42
C GLU A 34 6.81 17.64 61.84
N ASN A 35 5.71 16.95 62.15
CA ASN A 35 5.41 15.64 61.59
C ASN A 35 5.32 15.71 60.06
N ALA A 36 4.51 16.61 59.52
CA ALA A 36 4.39 16.82 58.08
C ALA A 36 5.72 17.20 57.41
N LYS A 37 6.57 17.98 58.09
CA LYS A 37 7.92 18.31 57.60
C LYS A 37 8.81 17.08 57.55
N SER A 38 8.75 16.21 58.56
CA SER A 38 9.50 14.96 58.59
C SER A 38 9.04 13.98 57.50
N GLU A 39 7.74 13.85 57.30
CA GLU A 39 7.13 13.02 56.26
C GLU A 39 7.53 13.51 54.87
N ASN A 40 7.42 14.82 54.63
CA ASN A 40 7.85 15.41 53.37
C ASN A 40 9.33 15.14 53.10
N LYS A 41 10.19 15.23 54.13
CA LYS A 41 11.62 14.92 53.99
C LYS A 41 11.85 13.45 53.59
N ALA A 42 11.11 12.51 54.19
CA ALA A 42 11.17 11.09 53.83
C ALA A 42 10.69 10.86 52.39
N LEU A 43 9.60 11.50 51.98
CA LEU A 43 9.08 11.43 50.60
C LEU A 43 10.07 11.99 49.58
N PHE A 44 10.77 13.08 49.89
CA PHE A 44 11.83 13.61 49.03
C PHE A 44 12.99 12.62 48.88
N HIS A 45 13.42 11.98 49.97
CA HIS A 45 14.45 10.95 49.91
C HIS A 45 14.03 9.78 49.01
N GLN A 46 12.81 9.29 49.18
CA GLN A 46 12.26 8.20 48.36
C GLN A 46 12.18 8.58 46.88
N ARG A 47 11.75 9.83 46.58
CA ARG A 47 11.76 10.36 45.21
C ARG A 47 13.16 10.35 44.61
N ASP A 48 14.15 10.81 45.36
CA ASP A 48 15.54 10.88 44.88
C ASP A 48 16.12 9.50 44.62
N GLU A 49 15.83 8.51 45.48
CA GLU A 49 16.19 7.10 45.24
C GLU A 49 15.57 6.55 43.94
N TYR A 50 14.28 6.81 43.70
CA TYR A 50 13.63 6.38 42.46
C TYR A 50 14.23 7.06 41.22
N LEU A 51 14.53 8.36 41.30
CA LEU A 51 15.17 9.09 40.21
C LEU A 51 16.57 8.54 39.91
N GLN A 52 17.31 8.15 40.94
CA GLN A 52 18.63 7.53 40.79
C GLN A 52 18.51 6.13 40.14
N SER A 53 17.58 5.31 40.61
CA SER A 53 17.30 3.99 40.00
C SER A 53 16.90 4.10 38.52
N LEU A 54 16.05 5.07 38.17
CA LEU A 54 15.69 5.34 36.77
C LEU A 54 16.88 5.78 35.92
N ARG A 55 17.79 6.58 36.49
CA ARG A 55 19.02 6.99 35.81
C ARG A 55 19.94 5.80 35.54
N ASP A 56 20.12 4.93 36.53
CA ASP A 56 20.93 3.71 36.40
C ASP A 56 20.32 2.75 35.38
N LEU A 57 18.99 2.61 35.36
CA LEU A 57 18.29 1.81 34.37
C LEU A 57 18.49 2.36 32.95
N ARG A 58 18.40 3.69 32.78
CA ARG A 58 18.67 4.35 31.50
C ARG A 58 20.10 4.09 31.04
N PHE A 59 21.07 4.12 31.94
CA PHE A 59 22.46 3.80 31.62
C PHE A 59 22.65 2.34 31.21
N LYS A 60 22.06 1.40 31.96
CA LYS A 60 22.06 -0.04 31.61
C LYS A 60 21.42 -0.30 30.25
N LEU A 61 20.31 0.37 29.95
CA LEU A 61 19.65 0.26 28.65
C LEU A 61 20.52 0.83 27.52
N GLY A 62 21.18 1.97 27.75
CA GLY A 62 22.16 2.54 26.82
C GLY A 62 23.28 1.55 26.51
N ASN A 63 23.88 0.96 27.55
CA ASN A 63 24.91 -0.07 27.38
C ASN A 63 24.39 -1.31 26.66
N LEU A 64 23.15 -1.73 26.90
CA LEU A 64 22.56 -2.87 26.21
C LEU A 64 22.35 -2.58 24.71
N ILE A 65 21.92 -1.36 24.37
CA ILE A 65 21.76 -0.92 22.98
C ILE A 65 23.12 -0.87 22.28
N GLU A 66 24.13 -0.30 22.94
CA GLU A 66 25.49 -0.20 22.41
C GLU A 66 26.12 -1.58 22.21
N THR A 67 26.04 -2.46 23.22
CA THR A 67 26.54 -3.84 23.12
C THR A 67 25.79 -4.65 22.07
N THR A 68 24.48 -4.44 21.91
CA THR A 68 23.70 -5.05 20.82
C THR A 68 24.14 -4.52 19.46
N ALA A 69 24.40 -3.23 19.32
CA ALA A 69 24.87 -2.62 18.08
C ALA A 69 26.28 -3.12 17.71
N VAL A 70 27.20 -3.17 18.67
CA VAL A 70 28.55 -3.71 18.50
C VAL A 70 28.50 -5.19 18.15
N ASN A 71 27.68 -5.99 18.85
CA ASN A 71 27.51 -7.41 18.53
C ASN A 71 26.89 -7.61 17.15
N ASN A 72 25.87 -6.84 16.77
CA ASN A 72 25.29 -6.90 15.44
C ASN A 72 26.30 -6.52 14.35
N ASN A 73 27.13 -5.51 14.60
CA ASN A 73 28.20 -5.15 13.68
C ASN A 73 29.27 -6.24 13.61
N ARG A 74 29.59 -6.90 14.73
CA ARG A 74 30.49 -8.06 14.77
C ARG A 74 29.90 -9.27 14.06
N PHE A 75 28.59 -9.53 14.19
CA PHE A 75 27.88 -10.56 13.44
C PHE A 75 27.83 -10.23 11.94
N LYS A 76 27.59 -8.97 11.56
CA LYS A 76 27.69 -8.53 10.16
C LYS A 76 29.10 -8.71 9.62
N ALA A 77 30.13 -8.30 10.36
CA ALA A 77 31.53 -8.47 9.98
C ALA A 77 31.93 -9.95 9.91
N ALA A 78 31.47 -10.78 10.86
CA ALA A 78 31.68 -12.21 10.86
C ALA A 78 30.95 -12.88 9.69
N ASN A 79 29.76 -12.43 9.31
CA ASN A 79 29.05 -12.92 8.13
C ASN A 79 29.75 -12.50 6.82
N VAL A 80 30.33 -11.31 6.77
CA VAL A 80 31.17 -10.86 5.65
C VAL A 80 32.47 -11.67 5.57
N LEU A 81 33.11 -11.96 6.70
CA LEU A 81 34.34 -12.77 6.78
C LEU A 81 34.08 -14.27 6.55
N ASN A 82 32.94 -14.79 6.99
CA ASN A 82 32.49 -16.17 6.75
C ASN A 82 31.87 -16.35 5.35
N GLY A 83 31.88 -15.32 4.49
CA GLY A 83 31.44 -15.45 3.10
C GLY A 83 29.94 -15.73 2.92
N THR A 84 29.10 -15.49 3.92
CA THR A 84 27.64 -15.69 3.81
C THR A 84 26.92 -14.49 3.15
N SER A 85 27.67 -13.47 2.73
CA SER A 85 27.18 -12.41 1.84
C SER A 85 27.05 -12.94 0.41
N VAL A 86 26.00 -13.70 0.11
CA VAL A 86 25.48 -14.00 -1.25
C VAL A 86 26.56 -14.03 -2.35
N VAL A 87 27.63 -14.77 -2.10
CA VAL A 87 28.51 -15.29 -3.12
C VAL A 87 28.38 -16.77 -2.88
N ILE A 88 27.59 -17.40 -3.75
CA ILE A 88 27.49 -18.86 -3.81
C ILE A 88 28.93 -19.38 -3.78
N ALA A 89 29.33 -19.94 -2.64
CA ALA A 89 30.64 -20.58 -2.54
C ALA A 89 30.64 -21.67 -3.62
N ARG A 90 31.72 -21.74 -4.40
CA ARG A 90 31.83 -22.67 -5.55
C ARG A 90 31.60 -24.13 -5.16
N ASP A 91 31.72 -24.42 -3.88
CA ASP A 91 31.66 -25.75 -3.28
C ASP A 91 30.26 -26.08 -2.71
N ASP A 92 29.32 -25.13 -2.70
CA ASP A 92 27.98 -25.30 -2.14
C ASP A 92 27.00 -25.86 -3.18
N TYR A 93 27.28 -27.10 -3.59
CA TYR A 93 26.62 -27.81 -4.67
C TYR A 93 25.09 -27.90 -4.50
N PHE A 94 24.59 -28.01 -3.27
CA PHE A 94 23.16 -28.09 -3.00
C PHE A 94 22.42 -26.79 -3.35
N ASN A 95 22.99 -25.63 -3.00
CA ASN A 95 22.40 -24.34 -3.33
C ASN A 95 22.45 -24.07 -4.84
N ILE A 96 23.55 -24.45 -5.50
CA ILE A 96 23.69 -24.35 -6.96
C ILE A 96 22.62 -25.22 -7.64
N MET A 97 22.51 -26.49 -7.24
CA MET A 97 21.51 -27.41 -7.79
C MET A 97 20.08 -26.92 -7.55
N PHE A 98 19.79 -26.39 -6.36
CA PHE A 98 18.47 -25.85 -6.03
C PHE A 98 18.06 -24.68 -6.95
N VAL A 99 18.97 -23.73 -7.19
CA VAL A 99 18.71 -22.60 -8.10
C VAL A 99 18.48 -23.07 -9.53
N TYR A 100 19.30 -24.00 -10.03
CA TYR A 100 19.09 -24.57 -11.37
C TYR A 100 17.80 -25.40 -11.47
N SER A 101 17.42 -26.14 -10.42
CA SER A 101 16.15 -26.86 -10.36
C SER A 101 14.95 -25.90 -10.38
N LEU A 102 15.02 -24.77 -9.67
CA LEU A 102 13.97 -23.74 -9.72
C LEU A 102 13.85 -23.10 -11.11
N LEU A 103 14.98 -22.83 -11.75
CA LEU A 103 15.01 -22.27 -13.11
C LEU A 103 14.40 -23.27 -14.12
N LEU A 104 14.77 -24.55 -14.01
CA LEU A 104 14.19 -25.61 -14.83
C LEU A 104 12.67 -25.73 -14.59
N LEU A 105 12.24 -25.71 -13.33
CA LEU A 105 10.83 -25.76 -12.96
C LEU A 105 10.05 -24.58 -13.56
N SER A 106 10.62 -23.37 -13.56
CA SER A 106 10.02 -22.20 -14.18
C SER A 106 9.80 -22.39 -15.68
N VAL A 107 10.82 -22.85 -16.40
CA VAL A 107 10.71 -23.09 -17.85
C VAL A 107 9.69 -24.21 -18.15
N CYS A 108 9.67 -25.26 -17.33
CA CYS A 108 8.67 -26.33 -17.46
C CYS A 108 7.24 -25.81 -17.23
N LEU A 109 7.04 -24.92 -16.25
CA LEU A 109 5.74 -24.30 -16.00
C LEU A 109 5.29 -23.44 -17.18
N ASP A 110 6.18 -22.66 -17.79
CA ASP A 110 5.83 -21.83 -18.95
C ASP A 110 5.43 -22.68 -20.16
N ILE A 111 6.16 -23.76 -20.45
CA ILE A 111 5.83 -24.70 -21.53
C ILE A 111 4.50 -25.42 -21.24
N PHE A 112 4.28 -25.82 -19.99
CA PHE A 112 3.02 -26.43 -19.57
C PHE A 112 1.84 -25.47 -19.73
N LEU A 113 2.00 -24.22 -19.28
CA LEU A 113 0.99 -23.18 -19.42
C LEU A 113 0.66 -22.95 -20.91
N ALA A 114 1.67 -22.87 -21.77
CA ALA A 114 1.50 -22.74 -23.21
C ALA A 114 0.74 -23.94 -23.81
N MET A 115 1.07 -25.17 -23.41
CA MET A 115 0.33 -26.36 -23.85
C MET A 115 -1.13 -26.34 -23.38
N VAL A 116 -1.40 -25.95 -22.14
CA VAL A 116 -2.76 -25.82 -21.61
C VAL A 116 -3.54 -24.75 -22.40
N PHE A 117 -2.94 -23.60 -22.68
CA PHE A 117 -3.55 -22.57 -23.53
C PHE A 117 -3.84 -23.09 -24.94
N CYS A 118 -2.93 -23.84 -25.55
CA CYS A 118 -3.14 -24.47 -26.85
C CYS A 118 -4.30 -25.48 -26.82
N ILE A 119 -4.38 -26.32 -25.79
CA ILE A 119 -5.48 -27.29 -25.61
C ILE A 119 -6.82 -26.56 -25.46
N ILE A 120 -6.86 -25.54 -24.60
CA ILE A 120 -8.04 -24.71 -24.37
C ILE A 120 -8.46 -24.03 -25.68
N GLN A 121 -7.54 -23.37 -26.37
CA GLN A 121 -7.82 -22.69 -27.64
C GLN A 121 -8.30 -23.66 -28.72
N ASN A 122 -7.73 -24.87 -28.80
CA ASN A 122 -8.16 -25.91 -29.72
C ASN A 122 -9.56 -26.43 -29.37
N ALA A 123 -9.86 -26.63 -28.09
CA ALA A 123 -11.19 -27.01 -27.62
C ALA A 123 -12.24 -25.93 -27.92
N TYR A 124 -11.91 -24.66 -27.68
CA TYR A 124 -12.74 -23.52 -28.05
C TYR A 124 -12.95 -23.47 -29.57
N HIS A 125 -11.90 -23.64 -30.37
CA HIS A 125 -12.01 -23.64 -31.82
C HIS A 125 -12.94 -24.76 -32.31
N LYS A 126 -12.77 -25.98 -31.79
CA LYS A 126 -13.62 -27.13 -32.11
C LYS A 126 -15.07 -26.95 -31.66
N PHE A 127 -15.30 -26.23 -30.56
CA PHE A 127 -16.65 -25.86 -30.10
C PHE A 127 -17.31 -24.85 -31.04
N TYR A 128 -16.57 -23.82 -31.47
CA TYR A 128 -17.07 -22.83 -32.44
C TYR A 128 -17.30 -23.43 -33.82
N GLU A 129 -16.43 -24.33 -34.28
CA GLU A 129 -16.61 -25.07 -35.54
C GLU A 129 -17.89 -25.91 -35.51
N LYS A 130 -18.12 -26.65 -34.43
CA LYS A 130 -19.38 -27.41 -34.25
C LYS A 130 -20.61 -26.51 -34.16
N LYS A 131 -20.51 -25.38 -33.46
CA LYS A 131 -21.60 -24.39 -33.38
C LYS A 131 -21.88 -23.74 -34.74
N LEU A 132 -20.85 -23.47 -35.54
CA LEU A 132 -20.97 -22.93 -36.89
C LEU A 132 -21.58 -23.95 -37.86
N LEU A 133 -21.21 -25.23 -37.73
CA LEU A 133 -21.82 -26.32 -38.51
C LEU A 133 -23.29 -26.55 -38.13
N LEU A 134 -23.65 -26.47 -36.83
CA LEU A 134 -25.05 -26.55 -36.40
C LEU A 134 -25.88 -25.36 -36.88
N LEU A 135 -25.28 -24.16 -36.95
CA LEU A 135 -25.95 -22.95 -37.42
C LEU A 135 -25.99 -22.85 -38.95
N GLY A 136 -25.00 -23.40 -39.65
CA GLY A 136 -24.92 -23.50 -41.10
C GLY A 136 -25.73 -24.65 -41.70
N GLY A 137 -26.12 -25.65 -40.88
CA GLY A 137 -26.98 -26.76 -41.28
C GLY A 137 -28.47 -26.41 -41.40
N VAL A 138 -28.87 -25.16 -41.10
CA VAL A 138 -30.28 -24.72 -41.13
C VAL A 138 -30.60 -23.85 -42.36
N THR A 139 -29.65 -23.61 -43.27
CA THR A 139 -29.93 -22.86 -44.51
C THR A 139 -29.42 -23.62 -45.72
N GLY A 140 -30.36 -24.07 -46.55
CA GLY A 140 -30.09 -24.94 -47.69
C GLY A 140 -29.43 -24.28 -48.90
N VAL A 141 -28.95 -25.18 -49.75
CA VAL A 141 -28.95 -25.15 -51.23
C VAL A 141 -27.92 -24.27 -51.98
N SER A 142 -27.06 -25.02 -52.68
CA SER A 142 -26.51 -24.85 -54.04
C SER A 142 -25.18 -24.15 -54.32
N ASN A 143 -24.36 -24.96 -55.01
CA ASN A 143 -23.48 -24.66 -56.14
C ASN A 143 -22.42 -23.56 -56.01
N SER A 144 -21.15 -23.95 -55.94
CA SER A 144 -20.27 -23.92 -57.13
C SER A 144 -18.84 -24.36 -56.79
N SER A 145 -18.24 -25.01 -57.77
CA SER A 145 -16.86 -25.48 -57.87
C SER A 145 -15.81 -24.42 -57.48
N PHE A 146 -14.77 -24.81 -56.73
CA PHE A 146 -13.37 -24.73 -57.21
C PHE A 146 -12.34 -25.30 -56.21
N LYS A 147 -11.68 -26.37 -56.64
CA LYS A 147 -10.27 -26.75 -56.47
C LYS A 147 -9.59 -26.55 -55.09
N GLN A 148 -9.39 -27.70 -54.45
CA GLN A 148 -8.29 -27.99 -53.54
C GLN A 148 -6.94 -27.72 -54.25
N LYS A 149 -6.11 -26.82 -53.70
CA LYS A 149 -4.69 -26.75 -54.03
C LYS A 149 -3.87 -26.45 -52.78
N ILE A 150 -3.21 -27.50 -52.29
CA ILE A 150 -2.17 -27.42 -51.28
C ILE A 150 -0.95 -26.75 -51.93
N ARG A 151 -0.49 -25.61 -51.41
CA ARG A 151 0.91 -25.18 -51.55
C ARG A 151 1.34 -24.32 -50.36
N SER A 152 2.50 -24.70 -49.86
CA SER A 152 3.20 -24.27 -48.65
C SER A 152 3.76 -22.84 -48.71
N ARG A 153 3.99 -22.30 -47.50
CA ARG A 153 4.91 -21.20 -47.11
C ARG A 153 4.72 -19.81 -47.75
N ARG A 154 4.18 -18.87 -46.95
CA ARG A 154 4.85 -17.61 -46.53
C ARG A 154 3.98 -16.82 -45.55
N LEU A 155 4.58 -16.46 -44.40
CA LEU A 155 4.35 -15.28 -43.57
C LEU A 155 3.00 -14.53 -43.73
N ILE A 156 2.09 -14.69 -42.76
CA ILE A 156 1.05 -13.69 -42.47
C ILE A 156 0.87 -13.56 -40.95
N SER A 157 1.84 -12.92 -40.31
CA SER A 157 1.59 -12.14 -39.10
C SER A 157 0.80 -10.89 -39.47
N SER A 158 -0.48 -11.00 -39.83
CA SER A 158 -1.35 -9.81 -40.02
C SER A 158 -2.87 -10.06 -40.00
N LEU A 159 -3.36 -11.28 -39.73
CA LEU A 159 -4.81 -11.54 -39.78
C LEU A 159 -5.51 -11.44 -38.41
N GLY A 160 -4.78 -11.59 -37.30
CA GLY A 160 -5.30 -11.36 -35.94
C GLY A 160 -5.40 -9.88 -35.57
N SER A 161 -4.56 -9.02 -36.17
CA SER A 161 -4.60 -7.58 -35.94
C SER A 161 -5.77 -6.91 -36.64
N LYS A 162 -6.23 -7.37 -37.81
CA LYS A 162 -7.27 -6.67 -38.60
C LYS A 162 -8.65 -6.57 -37.94
N LYS A 163 -9.04 -7.53 -37.08
CA LYS A 163 -10.37 -7.53 -36.44
C LYS A 163 -10.37 -6.79 -35.11
N ALA A 164 -9.27 -6.88 -34.35
CA ALA A 164 -9.06 -6.08 -33.15
C ALA A 164 -8.70 -4.62 -33.49
N SER A 165 -7.96 -4.37 -34.58
CA SER A 165 -7.63 -3.01 -35.02
C SER A 165 -8.85 -2.25 -35.52
N LYS A 166 -9.78 -2.90 -36.23
CA LYS A 166 -11.03 -2.25 -36.68
C LYS A 166 -11.88 -1.75 -35.51
N SER A 167 -12.05 -2.55 -34.45
CA SER A 167 -12.83 -2.08 -33.29
C SER A 167 -12.14 -0.98 -32.50
N ILE A 168 -10.80 -0.96 -32.48
CA ILE A 168 -10.01 0.09 -31.84
C ILE A 168 -10.08 1.38 -32.65
N GLU A 169 -9.93 1.30 -33.97
CA GLU A 169 -10.03 2.43 -34.88
C GLU A 169 -11.42 3.07 -34.81
N GLU A 170 -12.48 2.25 -34.79
CA GLU A 170 -13.86 2.70 -34.57
C GLU A 170 -14.05 3.36 -33.19
N SER A 171 -13.43 2.83 -32.14
CA SER A 171 -13.55 3.39 -30.78
C SER A 171 -12.74 4.70 -30.62
N LEU A 172 -11.58 4.79 -31.26
CA LEU A 172 -10.73 6.00 -31.28
C LEU A 172 -11.36 7.11 -32.12
N GLU A 173 -11.89 6.80 -33.30
CA GLU A 173 -12.65 7.72 -34.14
C GLU A 173 -13.91 8.21 -33.40
N PHE A 174 -14.57 7.31 -32.68
CA PHE A 174 -15.70 7.65 -31.82
C PHE A 174 -15.31 8.62 -30.69
N VAL A 175 -14.17 8.45 -30.04
CA VAL A 175 -13.75 9.35 -28.96
C VAL A 175 -13.28 10.70 -29.50
N THR A 176 -12.49 10.72 -30.57
CA THR A 176 -12.00 11.98 -31.18
C THR A 176 -13.15 12.89 -31.65
N SER A 177 -14.24 12.31 -32.19
CA SER A 177 -15.46 13.05 -32.56
C SER A 177 -16.31 13.52 -31.38
N ASN A 178 -16.05 13.03 -30.16
CA ASN A 178 -16.85 13.29 -28.95
C ASN A 178 -16.07 13.96 -27.80
N LEU A 179 -14.96 14.63 -28.12
CA LEU A 179 -14.25 15.47 -27.17
C LEU A 179 -14.96 16.82 -26.94
N GLU A 180 -14.75 17.41 -25.77
CA GLU A 180 -15.13 18.78 -25.48
C GLU A 180 -14.21 19.77 -26.23
N ALA A 181 -14.51 21.07 -26.16
CA ALA A 181 -13.74 22.12 -26.85
C ALA A 181 -12.25 22.15 -26.43
N ASP A 182 -11.95 21.61 -25.24
CA ASP A 182 -10.59 21.47 -24.72
C ASP A 182 -9.77 20.33 -25.38
N LYS A 183 -10.38 19.56 -26.29
CA LYS A 183 -9.78 18.41 -27.00
C LYS A 183 -9.13 17.37 -26.08
N ARG A 184 -9.50 17.35 -24.80
CA ARG A 184 -8.89 16.49 -23.78
C ARG A 184 -9.93 15.78 -22.93
N THR A 185 -11.05 16.44 -22.65
CA THR A 185 -12.15 15.88 -21.87
C THR A 185 -13.18 15.24 -22.81
N ILE A 186 -13.65 14.05 -22.45
CA ILE A 186 -14.71 13.37 -23.20
C ILE A 186 -16.06 13.90 -22.73
N LYS A 187 -16.94 14.24 -23.68
CA LYS A 187 -18.31 14.69 -23.40
C LYS A 187 -19.05 13.68 -22.50
N SER A 188 -20.03 14.14 -21.74
CA SER A 188 -20.87 13.24 -20.95
C SER A 188 -21.63 12.25 -21.85
N ILE A 189 -21.89 11.03 -21.34
CA ILE A 189 -22.63 9.99 -22.07
C ILE A 189 -23.99 10.49 -22.58
N SER A 190 -24.67 11.36 -21.81
CA SER A 190 -25.95 11.97 -22.20
C SER A 190 -25.82 12.91 -23.38
N LYS A 191 -24.72 13.69 -23.45
CA LYS A 191 -24.43 14.59 -24.57
C LYS A 191 -23.99 13.81 -25.81
N ILE A 192 -23.13 12.81 -25.65
CA ILE A 192 -22.71 11.89 -26.73
C ILE A 192 -23.93 11.20 -27.36
N ARG A 193 -24.88 10.73 -26.55
CA ARG A 193 -26.11 10.11 -27.07
C ARG A 193 -26.92 11.08 -27.92
N LYS A 194 -27.03 12.34 -27.52
CA LYS A 194 -27.72 13.37 -28.32
C LYS A 194 -26.98 13.65 -29.64
N ASP A 195 -25.65 13.66 -29.60
CA ASP A 195 -24.82 14.01 -30.75
C ASP A 195 -24.67 12.85 -31.77
N THR A 196 -24.68 11.60 -31.30
CA THR A 196 -24.38 10.40 -32.15
C THR A 196 -25.57 9.45 -32.35
N ASN A 197 -26.68 9.68 -31.65
CA ASN A 197 -27.85 8.79 -31.59
C ASN A 197 -27.54 7.32 -31.20
N LEU A 198 -26.38 7.08 -30.58
CA LEU A 198 -25.96 5.75 -30.15
C LEU A 198 -26.60 5.35 -28.82
N SER A 199 -26.82 4.05 -28.63
CA SER A 199 -27.36 3.53 -27.37
C SER A 199 -26.36 3.71 -26.23
N HIS A 200 -26.86 3.93 -25.01
CA HIS A 200 -26.03 4.02 -23.80
C HIS A 200 -25.10 2.81 -23.63
N TYR A 201 -25.56 1.63 -24.02
CA TYR A 201 -24.78 0.41 -23.97
C TYR A 201 -23.57 0.45 -24.91
N ARG A 202 -23.75 0.88 -26.17
CA ARG A 202 -22.63 0.99 -27.13
C ARG A 202 -21.62 2.04 -26.69
N ILE A 203 -22.08 3.20 -26.22
CA ILE A 203 -21.20 4.26 -25.71
C ILE A 203 -20.36 3.74 -24.53
N ARG A 204 -20.97 3.03 -23.58
CA ARG A 204 -20.24 2.42 -22.46
C ARG A 204 -19.23 1.37 -22.92
N LYS A 205 -19.59 0.57 -23.93
CA LYS A 205 -18.70 -0.45 -24.48
C LYS A 205 -17.43 0.16 -25.10
N TYR A 206 -17.57 1.23 -25.89
CA TYR A 206 -16.41 1.93 -26.46
C TYR A 206 -15.54 2.60 -25.40
N LEU A 207 -16.17 3.24 -24.40
CA LEU A 207 -15.41 3.85 -23.30
C LEU A 207 -14.70 2.80 -22.44
N ALA A 208 -15.31 1.63 -22.21
CA ALA A 208 -14.71 0.55 -21.45
C ALA A 208 -13.49 -0.06 -22.18
N ASP A 209 -13.59 -0.34 -23.49
CA ASP A 209 -12.48 -0.88 -24.29
C ASP A 209 -11.28 0.09 -24.29
N LEU A 210 -11.53 1.40 -24.33
CA LEU A 210 -10.48 2.42 -24.26
C LEU A 210 -9.91 2.64 -22.85
N MET A 211 -10.72 2.42 -21.80
CA MET A 211 -10.25 2.43 -20.41
C MET A 211 -9.39 1.21 -20.10
N GLU A 212 -9.78 0.00 -20.54
CA GLU A 212 -9.00 -1.23 -20.38
C GLU A 212 -7.62 -1.11 -21.03
N ARG A 213 -7.52 -0.34 -22.13
CA ARG A 213 -6.26 -0.06 -22.83
C ARG A 213 -5.48 1.12 -22.26
N GLY A 214 -5.97 1.77 -21.20
CA GLY A 214 -5.29 2.89 -20.54
C GLY A 214 -5.29 4.20 -21.32
N LEU A 215 -6.07 4.32 -22.40
CA LEU A 215 -6.16 5.53 -23.23
C LEU A 215 -7.09 6.59 -22.61
N ILE A 216 -8.02 6.17 -21.75
CA ILE A 216 -8.92 7.05 -21.00
C ILE A 216 -8.71 6.82 -19.52
N ILE A 217 -8.51 7.90 -18.77
CA ILE A 217 -8.45 7.89 -17.32
C ILE A 217 -9.66 8.63 -16.76
N LYS A 218 -10.24 8.07 -15.69
CA LYS A 218 -11.25 8.76 -14.91
C LYS A 218 -10.57 9.67 -13.89
N LYS A 219 -10.62 10.98 -14.11
CA LYS A 219 -10.15 11.99 -13.14
C LYS A 219 -11.36 12.61 -12.46
N LYS A 220 -11.49 12.41 -11.15
CA LYS A 220 -12.67 12.77 -10.36
C LYS A 220 -13.94 12.07 -10.89
N GLN A 221 -14.76 12.77 -11.67
CA GLN A 221 -16.02 12.29 -12.25
C GLN A 221 -16.08 12.40 -13.78
N ARG A 222 -15.01 12.87 -14.43
CA ARG A 222 -14.94 13.04 -15.88
C ARG A 222 -13.91 12.11 -16.49
N LEU A 223 -14.18 11.67 -17.72
CA LEU A 223 -13.28 10.84 -18.52
C LEU A 223 -12.37 11.77 -19.33
N ILE A 224 -11.07 11.55 -19.23
CA ILE A 224 -10.03 12.39 -19.85
C ILE A 224 -9.10 11.48 -20.66
N LEU A 225 -8.68 11.94 -21.83
CA LEU A 225 -7.64 11.26 -22.61
C LEU A 225 -6.30 11.26 -21.86
N ASN A 226 -5.68 10.09 -21.79
CA ASN A 226 -4.36 9.89 -21.22
C ASN A 226 -3.27 10.27 -22.22
N VAL A 227 -3.07 11.57 -22.41
CA VAL A 227 -2.07 12.12 -23.37
C VAL A 227 -0.63 12.00 -22.82
N ASP A 228 -0.47 11.74 -21.50
CA ASP A 228 0.81 11.75 -20.81
C ASP A 228 1.47 10.35 -20.69
N ALA A 229 0.87 9.30 -21.27
CA ALA A 229 1.46 7.97 -21.32
C ALA A 229 2.25 7.78 -22.63
N PRO A 230 3.59 7.67 -22.59
CA PRO A 230 4.34 7.25 -23.77
C PRO A 230 3.88 5.83 -24.12
N LEU A 231 3.52 5.65 -25.40
CA LEU A 231 3.29 4.34 -26.02
C LEU A 231 4.41 3.38 -25.58
N LYS A 232 4.08 2.44 -24.69
CA LYS A 232 4.92 1.29 -24.32
C LYS A 232 4.38 0.06 -25.00
#